data_AF-A0A938VQU8-F1
#
_entry.id   AF-A0A938VQU8-F1
#
_cell.length_a   1.000
_cell.length_b   1.000
_cell.length_c   1.000
_cell.angle_alpha   90.00
_cell.angle_beta   90.00
_cell.angle_gamma   90.00
#
_symmetry.space_group_name_H-M   'P 1'
#
loop_
_entity.id
_entity.type
_entity.pdbx_description
1 polymer ?
#
loop_
_entity_poly.entity_id
_entity_poly.type
_entity_poly.pdbx_seq_one_letter_code
_entity_poly.pdbx_strand_id
1 'polypeptide(L)'
;MRAQQAISHDPSLSATVELSHGGRVSALDIQADYRAAAERFSGGDPETAWVLREWGAVLADLRAQPDTAADRVDWVAKRSLLRTFAQELGADWTPAMARRVDLAYHLLDPSVSLHASLVDEGRMRTLVDAGQVAAALSTPPRGTRAVVRGLALQKFGASVSDMEWDRLTFRRNGHDVTLRLDEVTGPRIDRMADVLRTAQSLDDLVAALQAKGGTDHA
;
A
#
# COMPACT_ATOMS: atom_id res chain seq x y z
N MET A 1 -4.97 24.38 -7.01
CA MET A 1 -6.31 23.80 -6.80
C MET A 1 -7.17 23.73 -8.07
N ARG A 2 -7.34 24.79 -8.87
CA ARG A 2 -8.21 24.76 -10.07
C ARG A 2 -7.88 23.66 -11.08
N ALA A 3 -6.61 23.45 -11.41
CA ALA A 3 -6.18 22.39 -12.34
C ALA A 3 -6.56 20.98 -11.87
N GLN A 4 -6.31 20.68 -10.58
CA GLN A 4 -6.68 19.39 -9.98
C GLN A 4 -8.20 19.16 -10.01
N GLN A 5 -9.00 20.18 -9.70
CA GLN A 5 -10.45 20.08 -9.75
C GLN A 5 -10.95 19.87 -11.19
N ALA A 6 -10.39 20.58 -12.17
CA ALA A 6 -10.77 20.41 -13.58
C ALA A 6 -10.50 18.98 -14.06
N ILE A 7 -9.33 18.42 -13.73
CA ILE A 7 -8.99 17.02 -14.04
C ILE A 7 -9.93 16.05 -13.31
N SER A 8 -10.16 16.26 -12.01
CA SER A 8 -10.98 15.37 -11.19
C SER A 8 -12.45 15.32 -11.63
N HIS A 9 -13.02 16.44 -12.10
CA HIS A 9 -14.43 16.49 -12.52
C HIS A 9 -14.65 16.04 -13.96
N ASP A 10 -13.59 15.77 -14.72
CA ASP A 10 -13.69 15.28 -16.09
C ASP A 10 -13.31 13.79 -16.21
N PRO A 11 -14.28 12.87 -16.04
CA PRO A 11 -14.05 11.44 -16.21
C PRO A 11 -13.87 11.03 -17.69
N SER A 12 -14.00 11.96 -18.65
CA SER A 12 -13.68 11.72 -20.06
C SER A 12 -12.17 11.81 -20.35
N LEU A 13 -11.39 12.33 -19.40
CA LEU A 13 -9.94 12.51 -19.48
C LEU A 13 -9.50 13.47 -20.61
N SER A 14 -10.37 14.37 -21.04
CA SER A 14 -10.12 15.33 -22.11
C SER A 14 -9.75 16.74 -21.61
N ALA A 15 -9.99 17.03 -20.34
CA ALA A 15 -9.66 18.29 -19.70
C ALA A 15 -8.17 18.58 -19.80
N THR A 16 -7.85 19.77 -20.28
CA THR A 16 -6.48 20.27 -20.35
C THR A 16 -6.25 21.38 -19.34
N VAL A 17 -5.02 21.48 -18.82
CA VAL A 17 -4.60 22.49 -17.86
C VAL A 17 -3.40 23.27 -18.41
N GLU A 18 -3.30 24.54 -18.03
CA GLU A 18 -2.21 25.41 -18.47
C GLU A 18 -0.92 25.13 -17.71
N LEU A 19 0.19 25.12 -18.44
CA LEU A 19 1.53 25.03 -17.86
C LEU A 19 2.09 26.42 -17.56
N SER A 20 2.96 26.51 -16.55
CA SER A 20 3.60 27.76 -16.13
C SER A 20 4.44 28.43 -17.22
N HIS A 21 4.95 27.64 -18.16
CA HIS A 21 5.79 28.05 -19.29
C HIS A 21 4.98 28.19 -20.59
N GLY A 22 3.65 28.19 -20.50
CA GLY A 22 2.74 28.25 -21.64
C GLY A 22 2.39 26.87 -22.20
N GLY A 23 1.31 26.83 -23.00
CA GLY A 23 0.74 25.60 -23.52
C GLY A 23 -0.27 24.94 -22.57
N ARG A 24 -0.98 23.94 -23.10
CA ARG A 24 -2.00 23.17 -22.37
C ARG A 24 -1.74 21.68 -22.55
N VAL A 25 -1.93 20.91 -21.49
CA VAL A 25 -1.72 19.45 -21.49
C VAL A 25 -2.86 18.75 -20.76
N SER A 26 -3.19 17.54 -21.18
CA SER A 26 -4.12 16.68 -20.43
C SER A 26 -3.43 16.01 -19.24
N ALA A 27 -4.21 15.42 -18.33
CA ALA A 27 -3.66 14.61 -17.25
C ALA A 27 -2.87 13.39 -17.77
N LEU A 28 -3.32 12.80 -18.89
CA LEU A 28 -2.66 11.65 -19.51
C LEU A 28 -1.32 12.02 -20.15
N ASP A 29 -1.21 13.24 -20.68
CA ASP A 29 0.06 13.75 -21.24
C ASP A 29 1.09 13.99 -20.15
N ILE A 30 0.67 14.63 -19.05
CA ILE A 30 1.52 14.80 -17.86
C ILE A 30 2.04 13.43 -17.38
N GLN A 31 1.16 12.44 -17.26
CA GLN A 31 1.55 11.09 -16.83
C GLN A 31 2.49 10.41 -17.83
N ALA A 32 2.30 10.59 -19.14
CA ALA A 32 3.19 10.05 -20.15
C ALA A 32 4.60 10.68 -20.08
N ASP A 33 4.70 11.98 -19.84
CA ASP A 33 5.97 12.68 -19.65
C ASP A 33 6.71 12.18 -18.41
N TYR A 34 6.00 12.02 -17.28
CA TYR A 34 6.59 11.45 -16.06
C TYR A 34 7.04 10.01 -16.24
N ARG A 35 6.24 9.18 -16.93
CA ARG A 35 6.63 7.80 -17.25
C ARG A 35 7.89 7.78 -18.12
N ALA A 36 7.95 8.60 -19.17
CA ALA A 36 9.10 8.69 -20.05
C ALA A 36 10.37 9.15 -19.30
N ALA A 37 10.23 10.08 -18.35
CA ALA A 37 11.32 10.47 -17.47
C ALA A 37 11.75 9.31 -16.56
N ALA A 38 10.80 8.64 -15.90
CA ALA A 38 11.09 7.48 -15.03
C ALA A 38 11.79 6.34 -15.79
N GLU A 39 11.39 6.09 -17.03
CA GLU A 39 12.01 5.08 -17.90
C GLU A 39 13.49 5.37 -18.17
N ARG A 40 13.85 6.65 -18.40
CA ARG A 40 15.25 7.08 -18.57
C ARG A 40 16.13 6.86 -17.34
N PHE A 41 15.54 6.94 -16.15
CA PHE A 41 16.24 6.77 -14.87
C PHE A 41 16.02 5.38 -14.26
N SER A 42 15.37 4.47 -15.00
CA SER A 42 15.11 3.13 -14.48
C SER A 42 16.41 2.35 -14.33
N GLY A 43 16.64 1.77 -13.15
CA GLY A 43 17.80 0.92 -12.88
C GLY A 43 17.72 -0.47 -13.53
N GLY A 44 16.65 -0.75 -14.29
CA GLY A 44 16.45 -1.98 -15.04
C GLY A 44 16.08 -3.21 -14.19
N ASP A 45 15.78 -3.04 -12.89
CA ASP A 45 15.33 -4.17 -12.09
C ASP A 45 13.93 -4.68 -12.53
N PRO A 46 13.63 -5.97 -12.33
CA PRO A 46 12.40 -6.57 -12.84
C PRO A 46 11.12 -5.91 -12.32
N GLU A 47 11.12 -5.40 -11.09
CA GLU A 47 9.96 -4.78 -10.45
C GLU A 47 9.70 -3.40 -11.05
N THR A 48 10.72 -2.56 -11.16
CA THR A 48 10.64 -1.27 -11.85
C THR A 48 10.20 -1.45 -13.30
N ALA A 49 10.75 -2.45 -14.01
CA ALA A 49 10.35 -2.75 -15.37
C ALA A 49 8.88 -3.16 -15.46
N TRP A 50 8.35 -3.91 -14.49
CA TRP A 50 6.94 -4.27 -14.41
C TRP A 50 6.05 -3.04 -14.18
N VAL A 51 6.39 -2.18 -13.22
CA VAL A 51 5.65 -0.94 -12.94
C VAL A 51 5.57 -0.04 -14.18
N LEU A 52 6.68 0.15 -14.88
CA LEU A 52 6.71 0.99 -16.10
C LEU A 52 5.88 0.41 -17.25
N ARG A 53 5.79 -0.93 -17.36
CA ARG A 53 4.91 -1.59 -18.34
C ARG A 53 3.44 -1.41 -17.97
N GLU A 54 3.04 -1.70 -16.73
CA GLU A 54 1.65 -1.56 -16.29
C GLU A 54 1.18 -0.10 -16.35
N TRP A 55 2.02 0.86 -15.95
CA TRP A 55 1.72 2.28 -16.09
C TRP A 55 1.48 2.66 -17.56
N GLY A 56 2.34 2.19 -18.47
CA GLY A 56 2.17 2.41 -19.91
C GLY A 56 0.88 1.81 -20.46
N ALA A 57 0.57 0.57 -20.08
CA ALA A 57 -0.63 -0.14 -20.49
C ALA A 57 -1.90 0.58 -20.02
N VAL A 58 -1.96 1.00 -18.75
CA VAL A 58 -3.09 1.77 -18.22
C VAL A 58 -3.25 3.10 -18.95
N LEU A 59 -2.17 3.84 -19.22
CA LEU A 59 -2.27 5.09 -19.98
C LEU A 59 -2.77 4.87 -21.42
N ALA A 60 -2.36 3.77 -22.06
CA ALA A 60 -2.83 3.42 -23.41
C ALA A 60 -4.32 3.06 -23.39
N ASP A 61 -4.75 2.22 -22.46
CA ASP A 61 -6.16 1.85 -22.27
C ASP A 61 -7.03 3.07 -22.00
N LEU A 62 -6.60 3.94 -21.07
CA LEU A 62 -7.33 5.15 -20.73
C LEU A 62 -7.45 6.13 -21.90
N ARG A 63 -6.42 6.22 -22.76
CA ARG A 63 -6.49 7.04 -23.98
C ARG A 63 -7.42 6.46 -25.03
N ALA A 64 -7.40 5.13 -25.21
CA ALA A 64 -8.17 4.46 -26.25
C ALA A 64 -9.65 4.32 -25.87
N GLN A 65 -9.93 3.73 -24.71
CA GLN A 65 -11.26 3.48 -24.20
C GLN A 65 -11.20 3.30 -22.67
N PRO A 66 -11.49 4.34 -21.87
CA PRO A 66 -11.30 4.29 -20.42
C PRO A 66 -11.90 3.07 -19.72
N ASP A 67 -13.05 2.58 -20.19
CA ASP A 67 -13.75 1.44 -19.60
C ASP A 67 -12.98 0.11 -19.72
N THR A 68 -11.97 -0.02 -20.60
CA THR A 68 -11.14 -1.24 -20.70
C THR A 68 -10.15 -1.40 -19.56
N ALA A 69 -9.94 -0.35 -18.76
CA ALA A 69 -9.09 -0.39 -17.56
C ALA A 69 -9.87 -0.76 -16.29
N ALA A 70 -11.16 -1.12 -16.40
CA ALA A 70 -12.04 -1.40 -15.25
C ALA A 70 -11.56 -2.55 -14.35
N ASP A 71 -10.77 -3.49 -14.87
CA ASP A 71 -10.22 -4.61 -14.11
C ASP A 71 -8.97 -4.24 -13.29
N ARG A 72 -8.44 -3.01 -13.39
CA ARG A 72 -7.24 -2.58 -12.65
C ARG A 72 -7.26 -1.13 -12.15
N VAL A 73 -8.26 -0.33 -12.52
CA VAL A 73 -8.40 1.08 -12.12
C VAL A 73 -9.72 1.30 -11.40
N ASP A 74 -9.66 1.57 -10.09
CA ASP A 74 -10.84 1.63 -9.20
C ASP A 74 -11.94 2.57 -9.68
N TRP A 75 -11.58 3.79 -10.09
CA TRP A 75 -12.59 4.78 -10.48
C TRP A 75 -13.31 4.36 -11.77
N VAL A 76 -12.64 3.59 -12.64
CA VAL A 76 -13.25 3.02 -13.86
C VAL A 76 -14.18 1.87 -13.48
N ALA A 77 -13.72 0.93 -12.64
CA ALA A 77 -14.52 -0.18 -12.13
C ALA A 77 -15.82 0.31 -11.47
N LYS A 78 -15.69 1.29 -10.57
CA LYS A 78 -16.81 1.91 -9.88
C LYS A 78 -17.74 2.66 -10.83
N ARG A 79 -17.19 3.40 -11.80
CA ARG A 79 -18.01 4.08 -12.82
C ARG A 79 -18.82 3.08 -13.64
N SER A 80 -18.24 1.92 -13.98
CA SER A 80 -18.95 0.84 -14.65
C SER A 80 -20.13 0.35 -13.80
N LEU A 81 -19.92 0.05 -12.51
CA LEU A 81 -21.00 -0.35 -11.59
C LEU A 81 -22.12 0.71 -11.51
N LEU A 82 -21.76 1.98 -11.31
CA LEU A 82 -22.72 3.08 -11.23
C LEU A 82 -23.55 3.21 -12.51
N ARG A 83 -22.93 3.04 -13.68
CA ARG A 83 -23.62 3.07 -14.98
C ARG A 83 -24.56 1.87 -15.13
N THR A 84 -24.12 0.68 -14.75
CA THR A 84 -24.95 -0.53 -14.79
C THR A 84 -26.20 -0.38 -13.91
N PHE A 85 -26.04 0.01 -12.65
CA PHE A 85 -27.19 0.23 -11.76
C PHE A 85 -28.12 1.33 -12.27
N ALA A 86 -27.57 2.43 -12.80
CA ALA A 86 -28.37 3.50 -13.37
C ALA A 86 -29.17 3.05 -14.60
N GLN A 87 -28.59 2.20 -15.44
CA GLN A 87 -29.26 1.63 -16.61
C GLN A 87 -30.36 0.64 -16.22
N GLU A 88 -30.11 -0.22 -15.23
CA GLU A 88 -31.07 -1.22 -14.77
C GLU A 88 -32.26 -0.61 -14.04
N LEU A 89 -32.03 0.40 -13.20
CA LEU A 89 -33.07 1.06 -12.40
C LEU A 89 -33.79 2.18 -13.18
N GLY A 90 -33.17 2.72 -14.22
CA GLY A 90 -33.75 3.76 -15.06
C GLY A 90 -34.25 4.97 -14.24
N ALA A 91 -35.56 5.21 -14.28
CA ALA A 91 -36.19 6.35 -13.59
C ALA A 91 -36.10 6.27 -12.05
N ASP A 92 -35.94 5.07 -11.49
CA ASP A 92 -35.83 4.87 -10.04
C ASP A 92 -34.41 5.11 -9.51
N TRP A 93 -33.44 5.35 -10.40
CA TRP A 93 -32.07 5.65 -10.01
C TRP A 93 -31.96 7.02 -9.32
N THR A 94 -31.44 7.03 -8.09
CA THR A 94 -31.32 8.27 -7.30
C THR A 94 -29.88 8.60 -6.91
N PRO A 95 -29.58 9.88 -6.62
CA PRO A 95 -28.28 10.26 -6.06
C PRO A 95 -27.96 9.58 -4.72
N ALA A 96 -28.98 9.21 -3.93
CA ALA A 96 -28.79 8.47 -2.68
C ALA A 96 -28.32 7.04 -2.94
N MET A 97 -28.86 6.37 -3.97
CA MET A 97 -28.40 5.05 -4.39
C MET A 97 -26.98 5.11 -4.96
N ALA A 98 -26.64 6.12 -5.75
CA ALA A 98 -25.28 6.34 -6.25
C ALA A 98 -24.25 6.40 -5.10
N ARG A 99 -24.55 7.16 -4.04
CA ARG A 99 -23.69 7.23 -2.84
C ARG A 99 -23.58 5.89 -2.11
N ARG A 100 -24.65 5.09 -2.07
CA ARG A 100 -24.62 3.76 -1.47
C ARG A 100 -23.72 2.81 -2.26
N VAL A 101 -23.79 2.81 -3.59
CA VAL A 101 -22.91 2.01 -4.46
C VAL A 101 -21.46 2.46 -4.31
N ASP A 102 -21.22 3.78 -4.30
CA ASP A 102 -19.88 4.36 -4.10
C ASP A 102 -19.24 3.93 -2.78
N LEU A 103 -20.02 3.93 -1.69
CA LEU A 103 -19.58 3.46 -0.38
C LEU A 103 -19.42 1.93 -0.35
N ALA A 104 -20.37 1.18 -0.89
CA ALA A 104 -20.37 -0.28 -0.89
C ALA A 104 -19.16 -0.87 -1.64
N TYR A 105 -18.64 -0.17 -2.66
CA TYR A 105 -17.39 -0.52 -3.32
C TYR A 105 -16.19 -0.61 -2.35
N HIS A 106 -16.18 0.21 -1.31
CA HIS A 106 -15.05 0.36 -0.38
C HIS A 106 -15.21 -0.37 0.95
N LEU A 107 -16.33 -1.09 1.15
CA LEU A 107 -16.53 -1.84 2.38
C LEU A 107 -15.50 -2.97 2.49
N LEU A 108 -15.03 -3.22 3.72
CA LEU A 108 -14.02 -4.25 3.99
C LEU A 108 -14.63 -5.63 4.20
N ASP A 109 -15.88 -5.70 4.64
CA ASP A 109 -16.60 -6.97 4.80
C ASP A 109 -16.92 -7.56 3.42
N PRO A 110 -16.33 -8.74 3.06
CA PRO A 110 -16.52 -9.33 1.75
C PRO A 110 -17.98 -9.66 1.42
N SER A 111 -18.85 -9.83 2.42
CA SER A 111 -20.27 -10.16 2.21
C SER A 111 -21.09 -8.99 1.66
N VAL A 112 -20.59 -7.76 1.78
CA VAL A 112 -21.27 -6.52 1.35
C VAL A 112 -20.42 -5.63 0.45
N SER A 113 -19.14 -5.98 0.25
CA SER A 113 -18.20 -5.22 -0.56
C SER A 113 -18.37 -5.50 -2.04
N LEU A 114 -18.73 -4.48 -2.84
CA LEU A 114 -18.83 -4.65 -4.29
C LEU A 114 -17.47 -4.93 -4.94
N HIS A 115 -16.37 -4.36 -4.41
CA HIS A 115 -15.03 -4.69 -4.91
C HIS A 115 -14.68 -6.14 -4.63
N ALA A 116 -14.97 -6.66 -3.42
CA ALA A 116 -14.72 -8.06 -3.12
C ALA A 116 -15.51 -9.00 -4.03
N SER A 117 -16.76 -8.68 -4.35
CA SER A 117 -17.55 -9.44 -5.34
C SER A 117 -16.92 -9.41 -6.73
N LEU A 118 -16.42 -8.25 -7.20
CA LEU A 118 -15.72 -8.19 -8.49
C LEU A 118 -14.42 -9.02 -8.51
N VAL A 119 -13.69 -9.09 -7.40
CA VAL A 119 -12.50 -9.94 -7.27
C VAL A 119 -12.90 -11.42 -7.34
N ASP A 120 -13.94 -11.83 -6.61
CA ASP A 120 -14.46 -13.22 -6.59
C ASP A 120 -14.97 -13.65 -7.97
N GLU A 121 -15.61 -12.74 -8.71
CA GLU A 121 -16.04 -12.94 -10.10
C GLU A 121 -14.88 -12.96 -11.13
N GLY A 122 -13.63 -12.74 -10.69
CA GLY A 122 -12.46 -12.68 -11.58
C GLY A 122 -12.42 -11.43 -12.48
N ARG A 123 -13.15 -10.37 -12.11
CA ARG A 123 -13.27 -9.12 -12.87
C ARG A 123 -12.26 -8.06 -12.45
N MET A 124 -11.52 -8.30 -11.37
CA MET A 124 -10.40 -7.47 -10.93
C MET A 124 -9.10 -8.25 -10.98
N ARG A 125 -8.04 -7.62 -11.49
CA ARG A 125 -6.67 -8.13 -11.37
C ARG A 125 -6.18 -7.91 -9.95
N THR A 126 -5.66 -8.96 -9.34
CA THR A 126 -4.99 -8.89 -8.04
C THR A 126 -3.48 -8.99 -8.22
N LEU A 127 -2.72 -8.27 -7.39
CA LEU A 127 -1.26 -8.34 -7.38
C LEU A 127 -0.73 -9.45 -6.47
N VAL A 128 -1.54 -9.84 -5.49
CA VAL A 128 -1.24 -10.87 -4.50
C VAL A 128 -2.44 -11.78 -4.33
N ASP A 129 -2.18 -13.04 -4.01
CA ASP A 129 -3.23 -14.01 -3.73
C ASP A 129 -3.72 -13.94 -2.26
N ALA A 130 -4.86 -14.59 -2.00
CA ALA A 130 -5.48 -14.62 -0.68
C ALA A 130 -4.58 -15.28 0.39
N GLY A 131 -3.74 -16.25 0.00
CA GLY A 131 -2.79 -16.90 0.89
C GLY A 131 -1.66 -15.96 1.31
N GLN A 132 -1.14 -15.14 0.39
CA GLN A 132 -0.16 -14.09 0.70
C GLN A 132 -0.74 -13.04 1.66
N VAL A 133 -1.98 -12.62 1.45
CA VAL A 133 -2.68 -11.69 2.36
C VAL A 133 -2.85 -12.32 3.74
N ALA A 134 -3.31 -13.58 3.82
CA ALA A 134 -3.47 -14.29 5.08
C ALA A 134 -2.15 -14.46 5.84
N ALA A 135 -1.06 -14.78 5.14
CA ALA A 135 0.27 -14.87 5.72
C ALA A 135 0.74 -13.53 6.30
N ALA A 136 0.47 -12.42 5.60
CA ALA A 136 0.85 -11.07 6.03
C ALA A 136 0.16 -10.61 7.33
N LEU A 137 -0.96 -11.22 7.74
CA LEU A 137 -1.63 -10.92 9.02
C LEU A 137 -0.75 -11.24 10.24
N SER A 138 0.14 -12.23 10.11
CA SER A 138 1.00 -12.68 11.21
C SER A 138 2.50 -12.64 10.90
N THR A 139 2.85 -12.45 9.62
CA THR A 139 4.24 -12.42 9.15
C THR A 139 4.64 -10.99 8.80
N PRO A 140 5.54 -10.37 9.57
CA PRO A 140 6.01 -9.02 9.27
C PRO A 140 6.87 -8.98 7.98
N PRO A 141 6.93 -7.83 7.29
CA PRO A 141 7.74 -7.69 6.08
C PRO A 141 9.24 -7.86 6.36
N ARG A 142 9.87 -8.72 5.57
CA ARG A 142 11.31 -9.03 5.63
C ARG A 142 12.16 -7.81 5.27
N GLY A 143 13.40 -7.76 5.74
CA GLY A 143 14.33 -6.67 5.42
C GLY A 143 13.93 -5.31 6.00
N THR A 144 12.92 -5.25 6.87
CA THR A 144 12.48 -4.04 7.57
C THR A 144 12.50 -4.25 9.07
N ARG A 145 12.65 -3.18 9.85
CA ARG A 145 12.51 -3.20 11.31
C ARG A 145 11.15 -3.72 11.82
N ALA A 146 10.16 -3.88 10.96
CA ALA A 146 8.90 -4.54 11.34
C ALA A 146 9.12 -6.00 11.75
N VAL A 147 10.12 -6.71 11.18
CA VAL A 147 10.44 -8.08 11.60
C VAL A 147 10.89 -8.13 13.06
N VAL A 148 11.67 -7.14 13.50
CA VAL A 148 12.16 -7.02 14.87
C VAL A 148 10.99 -6.80 15.83
N ARG A 149 10.11 -5.83 15.53
CA ARG A 149 8.92 -5.55 16.35
C ARG A 149 7.98 -6.75 16.43
N GLY A 150 7.69 -7.37 15.28
CA GLY A 150 6.81 -8.54 15.20
C GLY A 150 7.34 -9.72 16.02
N LEU A 151 8.62 -10.07 15.86
CA LEU A 151 9.26 -11.16 16.61
C LEU A 151 9.30 -10.88 18.11
N ALA A 152 9.61 -9.64 18.50
CA ALA A 152 9.64 -9.27 19.90
C ALA A 152 8.26 -9.33 20.56
N LEU A 153 7.21 -8.87 19.88
CA LEU A 153 5.84 -8.99 20.37
C LEU A 153 5.40 -10.46 20.47
N GLN A 154 5.77 -11.29 19.48
CA GLN A 154 5.44 -12.73 19.48
C GLN A 154 6.12 -13.48 20.65
N LYS A 155 7.38 -13.19 20.96
CA LYS A 155 8.14 -13.93 21.99
C LYS A 155 8.04 -13.33 23.38
N PHE A 156 8.01 -12.00 23.48
CA PHE A 156 8.13 -11.27 24.74
C PHE A 156 6.98 -10.28 24.95
N GLY A 157 5.85 -10.46 24.26
CA GLY A 157 4.73 -9.52 24.29
C GLY A 157 4.19 -9.22 25.69
N ALA A 158 4.20 -10.19 26.60
CA ALA A 158 3.80 -9.98 28.00
C ALA A 158 4.73 -9.00 28.76
N SER A 159 5.95 -8.82 28.28
CA SER A 159 6.94 -7.89 28.83
C SER A 159 7.00 -6.58 28.06
N VAL A 160 6.33 -6.42 26.91
CA VAL A 160 6.35 -5.16 26.16
C VAL A 160 5.50 -4.12 26.90
N SER A 161 6.14 -3.03 27.33
CA SER A 161 5.48 -1.92 28.03
C SER A 161 5.11 -0.76 27.10
N ASP A 162 5.86 -0.57 26.01
CA ASP A 162 5.61 0.46 25.00
C ASP A 162 6.20 0.04 23.64
N MET A 163 5.56 0.46 22.53
CA MET A 163 6.02 0.13 21.18
C MET A 163 5.67 1.25 20.18
N GLU A 164 6.69 1.78 19.52
CA GLU A 164 6.61 2.78 18.46
C GLU A 164 7.31 2.29 17.18
N TRP A 165 7.39 3.14 16.15
CA TRP A 165 8.05 2.80 14.89
C TRP A 165 9.57 2.71 15.02
N ASP A 166 10.16 3.52 15.90
CA ASP A 166 11.59 3.66 16.13
C ASP A 166 12.04 3.16 17.50
N ARG A 167 11.13 2.63 18.33
CA ARG A 167 11.42 2.18 19.69
C ARG A 167 10.57 0.98 20.11
N LEU A 168 11.16 0.09 20.90
CA LEU A 168 10.46 -0.96 21.62
C LEU A 168 10.93 -1.03 23.07
N THR A 169 10.01 -0.96 24.02
CA THR A 169 10.33 -0.94 25.46
C THR A 169 9.79 -2.19 26.14
N PHE A 170 10.64 -2.84 26.93
CA PHE A 170 10.28 -4.00 27.72
C PHE A 170 10.39 -3.71 29.21
N ARG A 171 9.45 -4.20 29.99
CA ARG A 171 9.54 -4.24 31.45
C ARG A 171 10.27 -5.49 31.89
N ARG A 172 11.39 -5.30 32.59
CA ARG A 172 12.28 -6.34 33.11
C ARG A 172 12.60 -6.06 34.58
N ASN A 173 12.24 -6.96 35.48
CA ASN A 173 12.56 -6.86 36.92
C ASN A 173 12.20 -5.49 37.53
N GLY A 174 11.08 -4.89 37.11
CA GLY A 174 10.64 -3.57 37.58
C GLY A 174 11.27 -2.36 36.88
N HIS A 175 12.18 -2.57 35.93
CA HIS A 175 12.82 -1.52 35.14
C HIS A 175 12.44 -1.63 33.66
N ASP A 176 12.43 -0.50 32.96
CA ASP A 176 12.19 -0.48 31.52
C ASP A 176 13.53 -0.59 30.77
N VAL A 177 13.56 -1.44 29.74
CA VAL A 177 14.68 -1.63 28.84
C VAL A 177 14.22 -1.27 27.44
N THR A 178 14.91 -0.32 26.82
CA THR A 178 14.51 0.26 25.55
C THR A 178 15.43 -0.18 24.41
N LEU A 179 14.85 -0.68 23.32
CA LEU A 179 15.54 -0.93 22.07
C LEU A 179 15.20 0.18 21.06
N ARG A 180 16.22 0.90 20.61
CA ARG A 180 16.14 1.88 19.52
C ARG A 180 16.20 1.16 18.17
N LEU A 181 15.26 1.48 17.28
CA LEU A 181 15.06 0.86 15.97
C LEU A 181 15.24 1.83 14.79
N ASP A 182 15.45 3.12 15.07
CA ASP A 182 15.85 4.15 14.10
C ASP A 182 17.15 3.80 13.38
N GLU A 183 18.14 3.27 14.10
CA GLU A 183 19.44 2.88 13.53
C GLU A 183 19.48 1.45 13.01
N VAL A 184 18.40 0.68 13.15
CA VAL A 184 18.35 -0.74 12.76
C VAL A 184 17.98 -0.82 11.29
N THR A 185 19.00 -0.72 10.43
CA THR A 185 18.88 -0.76 8.98
C THR A 185 19.79 -1.83 8.36
N GLY A 186 19.47 -2.23 7.12
CA GLY A 186 20.27 -3.18 6.35
C GLY A 186 20.57 -4.48 7.13
N PRO A 187 21.82 -4.99 7.11
CA PRO A 187 22.19 -6.24 7.78
C PRO A 187 21.96 -6.25 9.29
N ARG A 188 21.82 -5.09 9.95
CA ARG A 188 21.52 -5.02 11.39
C ARG A 188 20.11 -5.54 11.70
N ILE A 189 19.18 -5.46 10.74
CA ILE A 189 17.82 -6.00 10.86
C ILE A 189 17.87 -7.51 11.03
N ASP A 190 18.57 -8.22 10.14
CA ASP A 190 18.64 -9.68 10.18
C ASP A 190 19.35 -10.19 11.44
N ARG A 191 20.45 -9.52 11.83
CA ARG A 191 21.15 -9.84 13.09
C ARG A 191 20.25 -9.69 14.31
N MET A 192 19.48 -8.61 14.38
CA MET A 192 18.54 -8.35 15.46
C MET A 192 17.41 -9.38 15.47
N ALA A 193 16.88 -9.73 14.30
CA ALA A 193 15.87 -10.76 14.15
C ALA A 193 16.40 -12.13 14.62
N ASP A 194 17.63 -12.49 14.31
CA ASP A 194 18.25 -13.75 14.75
C ASP A 194 18.48 -13.78 16.27
N VAL A 195 18.91 -12.67 16.87
CA VAL A 195 19.00 -12.56 18.33
C VAL A 195 17.62 -12.76 18.96
N LEU A 196 16.58 -12.12 18.45
CA LEU A 196 15.21 -12.33 18.93
C LEU A 196 14.75 -13.78 18.76
N ARG A 197 15.02 -14.42 17.63
CA ARG A 197 14.67 -15.83 17.39
C ARG A 197 15.34 -16.78 18.37
N THR A 198 16.60 -16.52 18.73
CA THR A 198 17.41 -17.43 19.56
C THR A 198 17.29 -17.18 21.07
N ALA A 199 17.03 -15.93 21.50
CA ALA A 199 16.87 -15.58 22.91
C ALA A 199 15.71 -16.38 23.56
N GLN A 200 15.95 -17.06 24.69
CA GLN A 200 14.92 -17.83 25.39
C GLN A 200 14.22 -17.00 26.47
N SER A 201 14.87 -15.92 26.91
CA SER A 201 14.37 -14.98 27.90
C SER A 201 14.71 -13.53 27.51
N LEU A 202 14.07 -12.57 28.19
CA LEU A 202 14.42 -11.16 28.05
C LEU A 202 15.85 -10.89 28.54
N ASP A 203 16.34 -11.66 29.50
CA ASP A 203 17.71 -11.60 30.00
C ASP A 203 18.71 -12.01 28.90
N ASP A 204 18.42 -13.10 28.19
CA ASP A 204 19.22 -13.54 27.04
C ASP A 204 19.22 -12.50 25.92
N LEU A 205 18.06 -11.89 25.65
CA LEU A 205 17.92 -10.84 24.66
C LEU A 205 18.82 -9.66 25.01
N VAL A 206 18.71 -9.13 26.23
CA VAL A 206 19.51 -7.98 26.68
C VAL A 206 21.00 -8.32 26.66
N ALA A 207 21.40 -9.50 27.16
CA ALA A 207 22.80 -9.93 27.16
C ALA A 207 23.36 -10.06 25.72
N ALA A 208 22.58 -10.63 24.79
CA ALA A 208 22.99 -10.78 23.40
C ALA A 208 23.12 -9.44 22.66
N LEU A 209 22.29 -8.46 23.00
CA LEU A 209 22.36 -7.11 22.44
C LEU A 209 23.55 -6.32 22.98
N GLN A 210 23.87 -6.47 24.27
CA GLN A 210 25.07 -5.87 24.88
C GLN A 210 26.36 -6.50 24.35
N ALA A 211 26.40 -7.83 24.19
CA ALA A 211 27.58 -8.54 23.69
C ALA A 211 27.90 -8.24 22.21
N LYS A 212 26.88 -7.92 21.40
CA LYS A 212 27.01 -7.59 19.97
C LYS A 212 27.01 -6.09 19.68
N GLY A 213 26.81 -5.25 20.69
CA GLY A 213 26.65 -3.81 20.60
C GLY A 213 27.49 -3.06 21.62
N GLY A 214 28.83 -3.16 21.51
CA GLY A 214 29.69 -2.16 22.14
C GLY A 214 29.20 -0.77 21.74
N THR A 215 28.68 -0.02 22.73
CA THR A 215 28.07 1.34 22.71
C THR A 215 26.78 1.45 21.87
N ASP A 216 25.58 1.82 22.36
CA ASP A 216 25.26 2.97 23.23
C ASP A 216 23.94 2.82 24.05
N HIS A 217 24.02 3.34 25.28
CA HIS A 217 23.02 3.79 26.26
C HIS A 217 22.02 2.84 26.95
N ALA A 218 22.31 2.66 28.25
CA ALA A 218 21.40 2.35 29.36
C ALA A 218 20.28 3.39 29.55
#